data_AF-E0USA3-F1
#
_entry.id   AF-E0USA3-F1
#
_cell.length_a   1.000
_cell.length_b   1.000
_cell.length_c   1.000
_cell.angle_alpha   90.00
_cell.angle_beta   90.00
_cell.angle_gamma   90.00
#
_symmetry.space_group_name_H-M   'P 1'
#
loop_
_entity.id
_entity.type
_entity.pdbx_description
1 polymer ?
#
loop_
_entity_poly.entity_id
_entity_poly.type
_entity_poly.pdbx_seq_one_letter_code
_entity_poly.pdbx_strand_id
1 'polypeptide(L)' 'MAEKTDSDRIKEIYKLCKSHFGDVRFVGVKYHNRIGWIAKAQLGDEFENLTADGKTSTDALRKLRNRVKKIIRRYNEV' A
#
# COMPACT_ATOMS: atom_id res chain seq x y z
N MET A 1 9.53 -17.28 -14.41
CA MET A 1 9.40 -16.70 -13.05
C MET A 1 7.92 -16.66 -12.71
N ALA A 2 7.48 -17.17 -11.57
CA ALA A 2 6.07 -17.08 -11.20
C ALA A 2 5.66 -15.61 -11.06
N GLU A 3 4.54 -15.22 -11.69
CA GLU A 3 4.02 -13.87 -11.52
C GLU A 3 3.56 -13.67 -10.07
N LYS A 4 3.94 -12.55 -9.45
CA LYS A 4 3.47 -12.22 -8.10
C LYS A 4 1.95 -12.13 -8.09
N THR A 5 1.32 -12.71 -7.07
CA THR A 5 -0.11 -12.55 -6.83
C THR A 5 -0.40 -11.23 -6.10
N ASP A 6 -1.65 -10.79 -6.07
CA ASP A 6 -2.03 -9.62 -5.27
C ASP A 6 -1.87 -9.87 -3.78
N SER A 7 -2.07 -11.11 -3.32
CA SER A 7 -1.75 -11.53 -1.95
C SER A 7 -0.28 -11.30 -1.60
N ASP A 8 0.63 -11.62 -2.52
CA ASP A 8 2.07 -11.37 -2.31
C ASP A 8 2.36 -9.87 -2.24
N ARG A 9 1.73 -9.07 -3.11
CA ARG A 9 1.87 -7.60 -3.11
C ARG A 9 1.37 -6.98 -1.81
N ILE A 10 0.22 -7.44 -1.30
CA ILE A 10 -0.32 -6.99 -0.01
C ILE A 10 0.66 -7.29 1.11
N LYS A 11 1.21 -8.51 1.17
CA LYS A 11 2.22 -8.90 2.17
C LYS A 11 3.49 -8.06 2.06
N GLU A 12 3.95 -7.75 0.85
CA GLU A 12 5.11 -6.86 0.64
C GLU A 12 4.86 -5.44 1.14
N ILE A 13 3.69 -4.87 0.85
CA ILE A 13 3.32 -3.53 1.32
C ILE A 13 3.19 -3.51 2.84
N TYR A 14 2.57 -4.55 3.43
CA TYR A 14 2.49 -4.69 4.89
C TYR A 14 3.88 -4.72 5.53
N LYS A 15 4.78 -5.58 5.04
CA LYS A 15 6.17 -5.65 5.54
C LYS A 15 6.87 -4.30 5.42
N LEU A 16 6.75 -3.64 4.28
CA LEU A 16 7.36 -2.34 4.04
C LEU A 16 6.81 -1.26 4.99
N CYS A 17 5.49 -1.20 5.16
CA CYS A 17 4.89 -0.25 6.10
C CYS A 17 5.33 -0.55 7.54
N LYS A 18 5.30 -1.83 7.95
CA LYS A 18 5.65 -2.25 9.31
C LYS A 18 7.11 -1.91 9.66
N SER A 19 8.03 -2.11 8.73
CA SER A 19 9.45 -1.82 8.94
C SER A 19 9.77 -0.33 9.08
N HIS A 20 8.92 0.58 8.57
CA HIS A 20 9.21 2.02 8.55
C HIS A 20 8.27 2.88 9.40
N PHE A 21 7.03 2.44 9.61
CA PHE A 21 6.01 3.19 10.33
C PHE A 21 5.52 2.48 11.60
N GLY A 22 6.07 1.31 11.93
CA GLY A 22 5.67 0.55 13.12
C GLY A 22 4.36 -0.22 12.92
N ASP A 23 3.34 0.05 13.74
CA ASP A 23 2.11 -0.73 13.72
C ASP A 23 1.29 -0.51 12.44
N VAL A 24 0.89 -1.61 11.83
CA VAL A 24 0.05 -1.64 10.62
C VAL A 24 -1.19 -2.46 10.94
N ARG A 25 -2.35 -1.81 10.90
CA ARG A 25 -3.64 -2.45 11.19
C ARG A 25 -4.12 -3.29 10.01
N PHE A 26 -3.92 -2.79 8.80
CA PHE A 26 -4.49 -3.43 7.61
C PHE A 26 -3.78 -2.99 6.33
N VAL A 27 -3.65 -3.92 5.38
CA VAL A 27 -3.38 -3.61 3.97
C VAL A 27 -4.30 -4.46 3.11
N GLY A 28 -4.94 -3.83 2.12
CA GLY A 28 -5.80 -4.56 1.20
C GLY A 28 -6.21 -3.75 -0.01
N VAL A 29 -6.97 -4.39 -0.88
CA VAL A 29 -7.53 -3.81 -2.11
C VAL A 29 -9.01 -4.15 -2.18
N LYS A 30 -9.83 -3.18 -2.60
CA LYS A 30 -11.27 -3.35 -2.80
C LYS A 30 -11.70 -2.70 -4.10
N TYR A 31 -12.80 -3.17 -4.67
CA TYR A 31 -13.45 -2.50 -5.80
C TYR A 31 -14.46 -1.47 -5.30
N HIS A 32 -14.45 -0.27 -5.87
CA HIS A 32 -15.38 0.80 -5.58
C HIS A 32 -16.08 1.25 -6.87
N ASN A 33 -17.41 1.26 -6.86
CA ASN A 33 -18.23 1.50 -8.06
C ASN A 33 -17.92 2.80 -8.84
N ARG A 34 -17.49 3.87 -8.16
CA ARG A 34 -17.17 5.17 -8.79
C ARG A 34 -15.69 5.39 -9.12
N ILE A 35 -14.79 4.69 -8.43
CA ILE A 35 -13.34 4.98 -8.47
C ILE A 35 -12.58 3.83 -9.15
N GLY A 36 -13.15 2.63 -9.17
CA GLY A 36 -12.46 1.41 -9.57
C GLY A 36 -11.74 0.77 -8.40
N TRP A 37 -10.57 0.17 -8.65
CA TRP A 37 -9.82 -0.54 -7.62
C TRP A 37 -9.11 0.43 -6.71
N ILE A 38 -9.28 0.27 -5.40
CA ILE A 38 -8.63 1.09 -4.37
C ILE A 38 -7.81 0.18 -3.47
N ALA A 39 -6.52 0.41 -3.40
CA ALA A 39 -5.63 -0.16 -2.40
C ALA A 39 -5.50 0.79 -1.21
N LYS A 40 -5.48 0.24 0.01
CA LYS A 40 -5.36 0.98 1.26
C LYS A 40 -4.37 0.29 2.20
N ALA A 41 -3.53 1.07 2.86
CA ALA A 41 -2.79 0.69 4.06
C ALA A 41 -3.25 1.58 5.22
N GLN A 42 -3.68 0.96 6.32
CA GLN A 42 -4.03 1.62 7.56
C GLN A 42 -2.89 1.41 8.55
N LEU A 43 -2.27 2.51 8.94
CA LEU A 43 -1.22 2.57 9.94
C LEU A 43 -1.86 2.71 11.34
N GLY A 44 -1.06 2.57 12.40
CA GLY A 44 -1.50 2.74 13.79
C GLY A 44 -2.00 4.15 14.13
N ASP A 45 -2.25 4.42 15.41
CA ASP A 45 -3.00 5.60 15.89
C ASP A 45 -2.39 6.97 15.52
N GLU A 46 -1.13 7.02 15.13
CA GLU A 46 -0.42 8.27 14.83
C GLU A 46 -0.34 8.61 13.33
N PHE A 47 -0.78 7.74 12.42
CA PHE A 47 -0.57 7.93 10.98
C PHE A 47 -1.86 7.87 10.15
N GLU A 48 -1.98 8.78 9.18
CA GLU A 48 -3.06 8.79 8.19
C GLU A 48 -3.05 7.53 7.32
N ASN A 49 -4.24 7.15 6.85
CA ASN A 49 -4.42 6.08 5.89
C ASN A 49 -3.71 6.40 4.56
N LEU A 50 -2.95 5.45 4.03
CA LEU A 50 -2.38 5.55 2.69
C LEU A 50 -3.30 4.85 1.69
N THR A 51 -3.67 5.54 0.62
CA THR A 51 -4.52 4.98 -0.44
C THR A 51 -3.95 5.23 -1.82
N ALA A 52 -4.30 4.35 -2.76
CA ALA A 52 -4.06 4.54 -4.19
C ALA A 52 -5.15 3.84 -5.01
N ASP A 53 -5.58 4.47 -6.09
CA ASP A 53 -6.53 3.92 -7.06
C ASP A 53 -5.82 3.33 -8.28
N GLY A 54 -6.49 2.42 -9.00
CA GLY A 54 -5.94 1.80 -10.20
C GLY A 54 -6.98 1.19 -11.12
N LYS A 55 -6.57 0.96 -12.37
CA LYS A 55 -7.41 0.31 -13.39
C LYS A 55 -7.65 -1.17 -13.07
N THR A 56 -6.69 -1.80 -12.39
CA THR A 56 -6.76 -3.17 -11.88
C THR A 56 -6.36 -3.20 -10.41
N SER A 57 -6.67 -4.29 -9.71
CA SER A 57 -6.23 -4.51 -8.32
C SER A 57 -4.70 -4.46 -8.20
N THR A 58 -3.99 -5.10 -9.13
CA THR A 58 -2.53 -5.06 -9.23
C THR A 58 -1.99 -3.64 -9.46
N ASP A 59 -2.62 -2.83 -10.31
CA ASP A 59 -2.22 -1.44 -10.54
C ASP A 59 -2.35 -0.60 -9.27
N ALA A 60 -3.51 -0.69 -8.59
CA ALA A 60 -3.75 0.00 -7.32
C ALA A 60 -2.70 -0.38 -6.26
N LEU A 61 -2.39 -1.67 -6.12
CA LEU A 61 -1.37 -2.16 -5.18
C LEU A 61 0.04 -1.67 -5.53
N ARG A 62 0.41 -1.67 -6.83
CA ARG A 62 1.71 -1.13 -7.28
C ARG A 62 1.85 0.35 -6.97
N LYS A 63 0.80 1.13 -7.20
CA LYS A 63 0.76 2.56 -6.88
C LYS A 63 0.84 2.82 -5.37
N LEU A 64 0.12 2.05 -4.55
CA LEU A 64 0.22 2.14 -3.10
C LEU A 64 1.66 1.86 -2.62
N ARG A 65 2.29 0.79 -3.12
CA ARG A 65 3.69 0.47 -2.80
C ARG A 65 4.64 1.61 -3.18
N ASN A 66 4.46 2.21 -4.35
CA ASN A 66 5.30 3.33 -4.80
C ASN A 66 5.09 4.58 -3.92
N ARG A 67 3.85 4.86 -3.50
CA ARG A 67 3.54 5.94 -2.57
C ARG A 67 4.25 5.72 -1.23
N VAL A 68 4.16 4.52 -0.67
CA VAL A 68 4.88 4.13 0.57
C VAL A 68 6.38 4.37 0.43
N LYS A 69 7.00 3.87 -0.64
CA LYS A 69 8.44 4.08 -0.90
C LYS A 69 8.82 5.57 -1.00
N LYS A 70 7.97 6.38 -1.65
CA LYS A 70 8.21 7.82 -1.79
C LYS A 70 8.18 8.54 -0.44
N ILE A 71 7.28 8.13 0.45
CA ILE A 71 7.20 8.67 1.81
C ILE A 71 8.46 8.28 2.60
N ILE A 72 8.83 7.00 2.63
CA ILE A 72 10.05 6.52 3.30
C ILE A 72 11.28 7.29 2.82
N ARG A 73 11.43 7.46 1.51
CA ARG A 73 12.54 8.20 0.92
C ARG A 73 12.60 9.64 1.43
N ARG A 74 11.47 10.33 1.51
CA ARG A 74 11.40 11.71 2.01
C ARG A 74 11.76 11.84 3.48
N TYR A 75 11.42 10.85 4.30
CA TYR A 75 11.81 10.84 5.72
C TYR A 75 13.31 10.58 5.91
N ASN A 76 13.94 9.80 5.02
CA ASN A 76 15.36 9.45 5.12
C ASN A 76 16.30 10.45 4.42
N GLU A 77 15.78 11.35 3.59
CA GLU A 77 16.55 12.43 2.93
C GLU A 77 16.64 13.71 3.81
N VAL A 78 16.08 13.67 5.03
CA VAL A 78 16.23 14.70 6.08
C VAL A 78 17.21 14.19 7.12
#